data_AF-A0A820FE56-F1
#
_entry.id   AF-A0A820FE56-F1
#
_cell.length_a   1.000
_cell.length_b   1.000
_cell.length_c   1.000
_cell.angle_alpha   90.00
_cell.angle_beta   90.00
_cell.angle_gamma   90.00
#
_symmetry.space_group_name_H-M   'P 1'
#
loop_
_entity.id
_entity.type
_entity.pdbx_description
1 polymer ?
#
loop_
_entity_poly.entity_id
_entity_poly.type
_entity_poly.pdbx_seq_one_letter_code
_entity_poly.pdbx_strand_id
1 'polypeptide(L)'
;MFSCSCDTMVVMSDVTDDGSIIFGKNSDRQTNEPLSTRYIPSSINSLNSKVKATHIEIDQVEKTYSCILFSPTNIFGAEMGFNCHGLVVGNEALFTKIPSYNDGLTGMDLVRLVLERCSTSREGKNEILSLINKYGQGGNCGFSSKFYYHSSFLLVDSQEGWIIETVGKEYAAKRITKGIHTISNIILFGKLDTFDEYSENLIQQAISKGWCHSKDDFHFQKCYSGLSFYPQEFYNGFLKTNLSCGHNRQIRSKELINKKS
;
A
#
# COMPACT_ATOMS: atom_id res chain seq x y z
N MET A 1 23.97 -0.72 -7.54
CA MET A 1 23.42 0.01 -6.38
C MET A 1 22.24 0.82 -6.88
N PHE A 2 21.17 0.13 -7.27
CA PHE A 2 19.88 0.74 -7.47
C PHE A 2 19.03 0.36 -6.26
N SER A 3 18.85 1.31 -5.35
CA SER A 3 17.65 1.31 -4.53
C SER A 3 16.59 1.99 -5.37
N CYS A 4 15.88 1.18 -6.14
CA CYS A 4 14.53 1.52 -6.51
C CYS A 4 13.67 1.29 -5.26
N SER A 5 12.96 2.32 -4.85
CA SER A 5 11.94 2.23 -3.82
C SER A 5 10.88 3.25 -4.18
N CYS A 6 9.64 2.85 -4.00
CA CYS A 6 8.46 3.57 -4.38
C CYS A 6 8.26 4.64 -3.32
N ASP A 7 7.68 5.76 -3.74
CA ASP A 7 7.23 6.81 -2.84
C ASP A 7 5.87 7.26 -3.32
N THR A 8 4.93 7.32 -2.39
CA THR A 8 3.61 7.89 -2.61
C THR A 8 3.43 9.07 -1.67
N MET A 9 2.87 10.17 -2.18
CA MET A 9 2.56 11.37 -1.42
C MET A 9 1.15 11.87 -1.69
N VAL A 10 0.59 12.55 -0.69
CA VAL A 10 -0.61 13.35 -0.84
C VAL A 10 -0.43 14.71 -0.17
N VAL A 11 -0.92 15.75 -0.84
CA VAL A 11 -1.09 17.10 -0.32
C VAL A 11 -2.59 17.35 -0.20
N MET A 12 -3.06 17.54 1.04
CA MET A 12 -4.47 17.78 1.32
C MET A 12 -4.86 19.23 0.96
N SER A 13 -6.16 19.45 0.80
CA SER A 13 -6.74 20.71 0.32
C SER A 13 -6.50 21.92 1.23
N ASP A 14 -6.12 21.72 2.49
CA ASP A 14 -5.74 22.80 3.40
C ASP A 14 -4.35 23.38 3.11
N VAL A 15 -3.55 22.70 2.27
CA VAL A 15 -2.18 23.11 1.92
C VAL A 15 -2.09 23.70 0.50
N THR A 16 -3.00 23.34 -0.39
CA THR A 16 -3.00 23.81 -1.79
C THR A 16 -3.72 25.14 -1.92
N ASP A 17 -3.17 26.06 -2.73
CA ASP A 17 -3.73 27.41 -2.91
C ASP A 17 -5.14 27.39 -3.53
N ASP A 18 -5.45 26.37 -4.33
CA ASP A 18 -6.74 26.20 -5.02
C ASP A 18 -7.70 25.22 -4.32
N GLY A 19 -7.31 24.68 -3.16
CA GLY A 19 -8.08 23.69 -2.42
C GLY A 19 -8.14 22.30 -3.09
N SER A 20 -7.32 22.05 -4.11
CA SER A 20 -7.20 20.72 -4.73
C SER A 20 -6.49 19.71 -3.82
N ILE A 21 -6.73 18.42 -4.04
CA ILE A 21 -5.92 17.36 -3.43
C ILE A 21 -4.94 16.86 -4.49
N ILE A 22 -3.66 16.86 -4.17
CA ILE A 22 -2.60 16.40 -5.09
C ILE A 22 -2.10 15.05 -4.60
N PHE A 23 -2.30 14.00 -5.40
CA PHE A 23 -1.77 12.66 -5.15
C PHE A 23 -0.67 12.35 -6.17
N GLY A 24 0.45 11.83 -5.71
CA GLY A 24 1.55 11.42 -6.58
C GLY A 24 2.17 10.10 -6.11
N LYS A 25 2.46 9.20 -7.05
CA LYS A 25 3.22 7.98 -6.79
C LYS A 25 4.30 7.80 -7.84
N ASN A 26 5.51 7.53 -7.35
CA ASN A 26 6.56 6.94 -8.15
C ASN A 26 6.52 5.43 -7.90
N SER A 27 6.29 4.65 -8.97
CA SER A 27 6.31 3.19 -8.93
C SER A 27 7.60 2.67 -9.55
N ASP A 28 8.43 2.03 -8.73
CA ASP A 28 9.58 1.27 -9.19
C ASP A 28 9.13 -0.06 -9.72
N ARG A 29 9.67 -0.35 -10.89
CA ARG A 29 9.42 -1.58 -11.61
C ARG A 29 10.73 -2.31 -11.80
N GLN A 30 10.63 -3.62 -11.98
CA GLN A 30 11.78 -4.37 -12.48
C GLN A 30 12.12 -3.87 -13.89
N THR A 31 13.39 -3.95 -14.27
CA THR A 31 13.83 -3.51 -15.61
C THR A 31 12.98 -4.18 -16.69
N ASN A 32 12.54 -3.38 -17.67
CA ASN A 32 11.68 -3.81 -18.78
C ASN A 32 10.27 -4.27 -18.42
N GLU A 33 9.83 -4.08 -17.18
CA GLU A 33 8.43 -4.30 -16.83
C GLU A 33 7.59 -3.08 -17.25
N PRO A 34 6.66 -3.23 -18.21
CA PRO A 34 5.87 -2.11 -18.70
C PRO A 34 4.78 -1.70 -17.71
N LEU A 35 4.60 -0.39 -17.54
CA LEU A 35 3.46 0.19 -16.84
C LEU A 35 2.46 0.71 -17.88
N SER A 36 1.26 0.14 -17.89
CA SER A 36 0.18 0.49 -18.81
C SER A 36 -0.90 1.30 -18.12
N THR A 37 -1.49 2.27 -18.83
CA THR A 37 -2.72 2.93 -18.40
C THR A 37 -3.90 2.13 -18.96
N ARG A 38 -4.79 1.66 -18.09
CA ARG A 38 -5.97 0.86 -18.46
C ARG A 38 -7.24 1.53 -17.97
N TYR A 39 -8.21 1.72 -18.87
CA TYR A 39 -9.58 2.07 -18.48
C TYR A 39 -10.39 0.80 -18.28
N ILE A 40 -11.00 0.66 -17.11
CA ILE A 40 -11.91 -0.42 -16.78
C ILE A 40 -13.32 0.17 -16.68
N PRO A 41 -14.28 -0.27 -17.51
CA PRO A 41 -15.65 0.22 -17.42
C PRO A 41 -16.36 -0.36 -16.18
N SER A 42 -17.38 0.35 -15.71
CA SER A 42 -18.31 -0.18 -14.71
C SER A 42 -19.04 -1.39 -15.26
N SER A 43 -19.31 -2.37 -14.40
CA SER A 43 -19.99 -3.62 -14.79
C SER A 43 -21.09 -3.99 -13.80
N ILE A 44 -22.07 -4.74 -14.29
CA ILE A 44 -23.03 -5.49 -13.47
C ILE A 44 -22.69 -6.97 -13.66
N ASN A 45 -22.38 -7.65 -12.56
CA ASN A 45 -21.94 -9.04 -12.56
C ASN A 45 -23.07 -9.95 -12.05
N SER A 46 -23.10 -11.19 -12.54
CA SER A 46 -24.05 -12.19 -12.08
C SER A 46 -23.88 -12.46 -10.57
N LEU A 47 -24.98 -12.76 -9.89
CA LEU A 47 -24.96 -13.19 -8.50
C LEU A 47 -24.05 -14.40 -8.31
N ASN A 48 -23.27 -14.40 -7.21
CA ASN A 48 -22.30 -15.44 -6.87
C ASN A 48 -21.20 -15.69 -7.92
N SER A 49 -20.99 -14.75 -8.84
CA SER A 49 -19.86 -14.82 -9.75
C SER A 49 -18.54 -14.64 -9.00
N LYS A 50 -17.45 -15.06 -9.65
CA LYS A 50 -16.09 -14.92 -9.13
C LYS A 50 -15.26 -14.04 -10.04
N VAL A 51 -14.21 -13.46 -9.48
CA VAL A 51 -13.18 -12.76 -10.23
C VAL A 51 -11.82 -13.42 -9.98
N LYS A 52 -11.10 -13.71 -11.05
CA LYS A 52 -9.73 -14.20 -11.00
C LYS A 52 -8.80 -13.00 -10.76
N ALA A 53 -8.32 -12.88 -9.53
CA ALA A 53 -7.21 -12.00 -9.17
C ALA A 53 -5.89 -12.61 -9.65
N THR A 54 -4.75 -11.99 -9.32
CA THR A 54 -3.44 -12.42 -9.86
C THR A 54 -3.14 -13.90 -9.55
N HIS A 55 -3.33 -14.33 -8.30
CA HIS A 55 -3.03 -15.72 -7.89
C HIS A 55 -4.27 -16.54 -7.55
N ILE A 56 -5.28 -15.92 -6.95
CA ILE A 56 -6.48 -16.60 -6.42
C ILE A 56 -7.77 -16.15 -7.12
N GLU A 57 -8.86 -16.88 -6.89
CA GLU A 57 -10.22 -16.42 -7.24
C GLU A 57 -10.97 -16.01 -5.98
N ILE A 58 -11.68 -14.89 -6.07
CA ILE A 58 -12.51 -14.37 -4.97
C ILE A 58 -13.94 -14.13 -5.42
N ASP A 59 -14.83 -13.95 -4.45
CA ASP A 59 -16.22 -13.60 -4.74
C ASP A 59 -16.29 -12.21 -5.37
N GLN A 60 -17.07 -12.09 -6.44
CA GLN A 60 -17.29 -10.83 -7.13
C GLN A 60 -18.51 -10.10 -6.56
N VAL A 61 -18.47 -8.77 -6.58
CA VAL A 61 -19.60 -7.92 -6.21
C VAL A 61 -20.56 -7.72 -7.37
N GLU A 62 -21.83 -7.47 -7.09
CA GLU A 62 -22.86 -7.26 -8.12
C GLU A 62 -22.52 -6.09 -9.05
N LYS A 63 -21.97 -5.00 -8.51
CA LYS A 63 -21.66 -3.79 -9.29
C LYS A 63 -20.24 -3.34 -9.06
N THR A 64 -19.55 -3.00 -10.14
CA THR A 64 -18.23 -2.37 -10.09
C THR A 64 -18.26 -0.97 -10.69
N TYR A 65 -17.44 -0.09 -10.14
CA TYR A 65 -17.22 1.27 -10.63
C TYR A 65 -16.20 1.29 -11.77
N SER A 66 -16.31 2.29 -12.65
CA SER A 66 -15.29 2.50 -13.67
C SER A 66 -14.05 3.14 -13.05
N CYS A 67 -12.88 2.76 -13.55
CA CYS A 67 -11.61 3.26 -13.04
C CYS A 67 -10.53 3.35 -14.11
N ILE A 68 -9.54 4.20 -13.86
CA ILE A 68 -8.29 4.27 -14.60
C ILE A 68 -7.20 3.70 -13.71
N LEU A 69 -6.49 2.70 -14.23
CA LEU A 69 -5.44 1.97 -13.55
C LEU A 69 -4.09 2.24 -14.19
N PHE A 70 -3.07 2.43 -13.36
CA PHE A 70 -1.67 2.40 -13.78
C PHE A 70 -1.11 1.05 -13.33
N SER A 71 -0.95 0.15 -14.28
CA SER A 71 -0.86 -1.28 -14.01
C SER A 71 0.28 -1.94 -14.77
N PRO A 72 1.04 -2.85 -14.13
CA PRO A 72 1.85 -3.83 -14.84
C PRO A 72 0.95 -4.65 -15.77
N THR A 73 1.45 -5.03 -16.94
CA THR A 73 0.61 -5.63 -18.00
C THR A 73 0.26 -7.09 -17.77
N ASN A 74 0.96 -7.77 -16.85
CA ASN A 74 0.90 -9.23 -16.65
C ASN A 74 0.13 -9.64 -15.39
N ILE A 75 -0.54 -8.70 -14.71
CA ILE A 75 -1.27 -8.97 -13.47
C ILE A 75 -2.71 -8.46 -13.53
N PHE A 76 -3.53 -8.92 -12.59
CA PHE A 76 -4.90 -8.43 -12.44
C PHE A 76 -4.90 -6.97 -11.92
N GLY A 77 -4.10 -6.72 -10.87
CA GLY A 77 -4.08 -5.51 -10.06
C GLY A 77 -3.53 -4.24 -10.71
N ALA A 78 -3.21 -3.24 -9.89
CA ALA A 78 -2.59 -1.97 -10.29
C ALA A 78 -1.70 -1.39 -9.18
N GLU A 79 -0.73 -0.55 -9.54
CA GLU A 79 0.15 0.17 -8.59
C GLU A 79 -0.51 1.43 -8.02
N MET A 80 -1.33 2.06 -8.85
CA MET A 80 -2.20 3.16 -8.46
C MET A 80 -3.35 3.28 -9.46
N GLY A 81 -4.34 4.09 -9.09
CA GLY A 81 -5.42 4.46 -9.98
C GLY A 81 -6.43 5.38 -9.31
N PHE A 82 -7.48 5.71 -10.05
CA PHE A 82 -8.61 6.46 -9.54
C PHE A 82 -9.91 6.01 -10.21
N ASN A 83 -11.04 6.17 -9.53
CA ASN A 83 -12.35 5.75 -10.04
C ASN A 83 -13.31 6.92 -10.30
N CYS A 84 -14.49 6.61 -10.81
CA CYS A 84 -15.52 7.59 -11.14
C CYS A 84 -16.09 8.36 -9.93
N HIS A 85 -15.78 7.96 -8.70
CA HIS A 85 -16.15 8.67 -7.48
C HIS A 85 -15.05 9.61 -6.96
N GLY A 86 -13.91 9.69 -7.65
CA GLY A 86 -12.78 10.50 -7.22
C GLY A 86 -11.95 9.86 -6.10
N LEU A 87 -12.16 8.57 -5.82
CA LEU A 87 -11.28 7.81 -4.95
C LEU A 87 -9.97 7.51 -5.69
N VAL A 88 -8.86 7.90 -5.10
CA VAL A 88 -7.49 7.63 -5.57
C VAL A 88 -6.82 6.66 -4.60
N VAL A 89 -6.12 5.66 -5.14
CA VAL A 89 -5.43 4.63 -4.34
C VAL A 89 -4.05 4.38 -4.91
N GLY A 90 -3.05 4.23 -4.03
CA GLY A 90 -1.73 3.68 -4.36
C GLY A 90 -1.21 2.81 -3.23
N ASN A 91 -0.27 1.92 -3.54
CA ASN A 91 0.33 1.01 -2.58
C ASN A 91 1.87 1.05 -2.57
N GLU A 92 2.46 0.49 -1.53
CA GLU A 92 3.90 0.40 -1.30
C GLU A 92 4.28 -0.98 -0.77
N ALA A 93 5.37 -1.56 -1.27
CA ALA A 93 5.90 -2.81 -0.74
C ALA A 93 6.48 -2.63 0.67
N LEU A 94 6.07 -3.46 1.61
CA LEU A 94 6.58 -3.55 2.97
C LEU A 94 7.31 -4.88 3.19
N PHE A 95 8.59 -4.78 3.59
CA PHE A 95 9.41 -5.94 3.93
C PHE A 95 9.34 -6.19 5.43
N THR A 96 8.73 -7.31 5.81
CA THR A 96 8.37 -7.60 7.19
C THR A 96 8.99 -8.89 7.68
N LYS A 97 9.07 -9.08 9.00
CA LYS A 97 9.50 -10.34 9.62
C LYS A 97 8.52 -11.49 9.39
N ILE A 98 7.25 -11.17 9.14
CA ILE A 98 6.23 -12.16 8.75
C ILE A 98 6.38 -12.46 7.25
N PRO A 99 6.45 -13.73 6.83
CA PRO A 99 6.54 -14.09 5.42
C PRO A 99 5.21 -13.90 4.68
N SER A 100 5.28 -13.58 3.39
CA SER A 100 4.12 -13.39 2.49
C SER A 100 4.13 -14.35 1.28
N TYR A 101 4.68 -15.56 1.46
CA TYR A 101 4.88 -16.53 0.37
C TYR A 101 3.61 -17.21 -0.12
N ASN A 102 2.61 -17.33 0.74
CA ASN A 102 1.38 -18.03 0.41
C ASN A 102 0.56 -17.21 -0.59
N ASP A 103 -0.05 -17.90 -1.55
CA ASP A 103 -0.93 -17.24 -2.50
C ASP A 103 -2.13 -16.62 -1.78
N GLY A 104 -2.35 -15.34 -2.09
CA GLY A 104 -3.43 -14.53 -1.56
C GLY A 104 -3.70 -13.37 -2.51
N LEU A 105 -4.31 -12.30 -2.00
CA LEU A 105 -4.40 -11.05 -2.75
C LEU A 105 -3.09 -10.27 -2.62
N THR A 106 -2.52 -9.88 -3.76
CA THR A 106 -1.36 -8.96 -3.76
C THR A 106 -1.81 -7.55 -3.38
N GLY A 107 -0.88 -6.69 -2.96
CA GLY A 107 -1.18 -5.27 -2.76
C GLY A 107 -1.79 -4.62 -4.01
N MET A 108 -1.26 -4.97 -5.19
CA MET A 108 -1.77 -4.46 -6.45
C MET A 108 -3.20 -4.95 -6.76
N ASP A 109 -3.52 -6.21 -6.41
CA ASP A 109 -4.91 -6.71 -6.54
C ASP A 109 -5.86 -5.89 -5.67
N LEU A 110 -5.46 -5.62 -4.42
CA LEU A 110 -6.25 -4.84 -3.47
C LEU A 110 -6.51 -3.40 -3.96
N VAL A 111 -5.50 -2.74 -4.56
CA VAL A 111 -5.68 -1.41 -5.19
C VAL A 111 -6.81 -1.44 -6.22
N ARG A 112 -6.78 -2.40 -7.15
CA ARG A 112 -7.81 -2.51 -8.18
C ARG A 112 -9.17 -2.85 -7.60
N LEU A 113 -9.25 -3.82 -6.70
CA LEU A 113 -10.52 -4.24 -6.09
C LEU A 113 -11.18 -3.10 -5.34
N VAL A 114 -10.43 -2.29 -4.59
CA VAL A 114 -10.95 -1.10 -3.93
C VAL A 114 -11.51 -0.10 -4.94
N LEU A 115 -10.76 0.21 -5.99
CA LEU A 115 -11.20 1.16 -7.01
C LEU A 115 -12.47 0.70 -7.73
N GLU A 116 -12.62 -0.60 -7.94
CA GLU A 116 -13.83 -1.20 -8.53
C GLU A 116 -15.01 -1.27 -7.54
N ARG A 117 -14.80 -1.28 -6.22
CA ARG A 117 -15.84 -1.62 -5.23
C ARG A 117 -16.24 -0.50 -4.27
N CYS A 118 -15.42 0.54 -4.16
CA CYS A 118 -15.58 1.57 -3.13
C CYS A 118 -15.72 2.97 -3.74
N SER A 119 -16.53 3.81 -3.10
CA SER A 119 -16.75 5.20 -3.49
C SER A 119 -15.95 6.19 -2.63
N THR A 120 -15.51 5.76 -1.45
CA THR A 120 -14.74 6.59 -0.51
C THR A 120 -13.49 5.85 -0.01
N SER A 121 -12.51 6.61 0.49
CA SER A 121 -11.28 6.13 1.10
C SER A 121 -11.55 5.30 2.36
N ARG A 122 -12.60 5.65 3.11
CA ARG A 122 -13.06 4.87 4.28
C ARG A 122 -13.63 3.50 3.90
N GLU A 123 -14.48 3.47 2.87
CA GLU A 123 -14.96 2.20 2.30
C GLU A 123 -13.78 1.38 1.79
N GLY A 124 -12.83 2.01 1.09
CA GLY A 124 -11.64 1.36 0.57
C GLY A 124 -10.77 0.74 1.67
N LYS A 125 -10.56 1.44 2.79
CA LYS A 125 -9.89 0.87 3.97
C LYS A 125 -10.60 -0.39 4.44
N ASN A 126 -11.92 -0.31 4.67
CA ASN A 126 -12.70 -1.43 5.18
C ASN A 126 -12.68 -2.63 4.21
N GLU A 127 -12.75 -2.37 2.90
CA GLU A 127 -12.68 -3.41 1.87
C GLU A 127 -11.32 -4.10 1.87
N ILE A 128 -10.20 -3.35 1.93
CA ILE A 128 -8.85 -3.94 2.04
C ILE A 128 -8.78 -4.89 3.23
N LEU A 129 -9.20 -4.43 4.41
CA LEU A 129 -9.10 -5.22 5.63
C LEU A 129 -10.01 -6.46 5.59
N SER A 130 -11.23 -6.31 5.06
CA SER A 130 -12.17 -7.41 4.84
C SER A 130 -11.60 -8.48 3.90
N LEU A 131 -11.05 -8.05 2.76
CA LEU A 131 -10.47 -8.93 1.76
C LEU A 131 -9.24 -9.66 2.28
N ILE A 132 -8.33 -8.96 2.98
CA ILE A 132 -7.16 -9.59 3.62
C ILE A 132 -7.61 -10.60 4.67
N ASN A 133 -8.60 -10.26 5.50
CA ASN A 133 -9.06 -11.19 6.52
C ASN A 133 -9.66 -12.47 5.93
N LYS A 134 -10.47 -12.33 4.87
CA LYS A 134 -11.19 -13.44 4.21
C LYS A 134 -10.28 -14.29 3.32
N TYR A 135 -9.46 -13.66 2.48
CA TYR A 135 -8.70 -14.33 1.42
C TYR A 135 -7.19 -14.36 1.66
N GLY A 136 -6.70 -13.65 2.68
CA GLY A 136 -5.27 -13.50 2.92
C GLY A 136 -4.61 -12.53 1.94
N GLN A 137 -3.34 -12.24 2.20
CA GLN A 137 -2.47 -11.48 1.30
C GLN A 137 -1.13 -12.17 1.11
N GLY A 138 -0.53 -11.96 -0.06
CA GLY A 138 0.74 -12.55 -0.43
C GLY A 138 0.76 -13.02 -1.88
N GLY A 139 1.72 -13.87 -2.20
CA GLY A 139 1.98 -14.36 -3.55
C GLY A 139 3.07 -13.56 -4.27
N ASN A 140 3.53 -14.11 -5.39
CA ASN A 140 4.64 -13.52 -6.14
C ASN A 140 4.22 -12.19 -6.80
N CYS A 141 4.90 -11.10 -6.45
CA CYS A 141 4.70 -9.76 -6.98
C CYS A 141 5.76 -9.36 -8.02
N GLY A 142 6.73 -10.23 -8.33
CA GLY A 142 7.80 -9.93 -9.27
C GLY A 142 7.50 -10.37 -10.71
N PHE A 143 8.05 -9.62 -11.66
CA PHE A 143 7.97 -9.83 -13.10
C PHE A 143 8.96 -10.88 -13.61
N SER A 144 10.26 -10.64 -13.39
CA SER A 144 11.34 -11.51 -13.87
C SER A 144 11.91 -12.44 -12.80
N SER A 145 11.69 -12.13 -11.53
CA SER A 145 12.17 -12.91 -10.39
C SER A 145 11.11 -12.95 -9.29
N LYS A 146 11.20 -13.94 -8.41
CA LYS A 146 10.28 -14.06 -7.28
C LYS A 146 10.47 -12.89 -6.32
N PHE A 147 9.39 -12.23 -5.95
CA PHE A 147 9.40 -11.08 -5.05
C PHE A 147 8.15 -11.09 -4.17
N TYR A 148 8.34 -11.05 -2.85
CA TYR A 148 7.25 -11.23 -1.88
C TYR A 148 7.30 -10.12 -0.83
N TYR A 149 6.16 -9.48 -0.60
CA TYR A 149 6.03 -8.42 0.40
C TYR A 149 4.58 -8.32 0.92
N HIS A 150 4.39 -7.63 2.04
CA HIS A 150 3.08 -7.10 2.44
C HIS A 150 2.95 -5.66 1.93
N SER A 151 1.79 -5.03 2.06
CA SER A 151 1.59 -3.69 1.48
C SER A 151 1.19 -2.64 2.49
N SER A 152 1.71 -1.43 2.27
CA SER A 152 1.12 -0.18 2.75
C SER A 152 0.24 0.41 1.65
N PHE A 153 -0.80 1.15 2.03
CA PHE A 153 -1.74 1.79 1.12
C PHE A 153 -1.95 3.23 1.53
N LEU A 154 -2.10 4.10 0.54
CA LEU A 154 -2.58 5.46 0.70
C LEU A 154 -3.82 5.64 -0.18
N LEU A 155 -4.95 5.90 0.46
CA LEU A 155 -6.24 6.14 -0.17
C LEU A 155 -6.65 7.57 0.11
N VAL A 156 -7.20 8.28 -0.87
CA VAL A 156 -7.74 9.62 -0.66
C VAL A 156 -8.97 9.84 -1.53
N ASP A 157 -9.95 10.55 -0.99
CA ASP A 157 -11.11 11.08 -1.69
C ASP A 157 -11.24 12.60 -1.40
N SER A 158 -12.36 13.22 -1.79
CA SER A 158 -12.57 14.66 -1.62
C SER A 158 -12.72 15.13 -0.17
N GLN A 159 -12.93 14.22 0.79
CA GLN A 159 -13.21 14.52 2.19
C GLN A 159 -12.04 14.14 3.11
N GLU A 160 -11.44 12.98 2.88
CA GLU A 160 -10.39 12.43 3.74
C GLU A 160 -9.48 11.47 2.99
N GLY A 161 -8.44 11.02 3.67
CA GLY A 161 -7.65 9.87 3.24
C GLY A 161 -7.31 8.93 4.39
N TRP A 162 -6.69 7.81 4.04
CA TRP A 162 -6.26 6.78 4.95
C TRP A 162 -4.91 6.22 4.54
N ILE A 163 -3.99 6.13 5.51
CA ILE A 163 -2.76 5.33 5.41
C ILE A 163 -3.03 4.02 6.12
N ILE A 164 -2.71 2.89 5.49
CA ILE A 164 -2.94 1.55 6.05
C ILE A 164 -1.66 0.74 5.86
N GLU A 165 -1.09 0.19 6.92
CA GLU A 165 0.09 -0.67 6.85
C GLU A 165 -0.28 -2.05 7.36
N THR A 166 -0.06 -3.07 6.51
CA THR A 166 -0.54 -4.42 6.78
C THR A 166 0.60 -5.42 6.91
N VAL A 167 0.42 -6.43 7.76
CA VAL A 167 1.33 -7.57 7.92
C VAL A 167 0.53 -8.83 8.20
N GLY A 168 0.58 -9.82 7.29
CA GLY A 168 -0.27 -11.00 7.39
C GLY A 168 -1.75 -10.60 7.39
N LYS A 169 -2.47 -10.85 8.50
CA LYS A 169 -3.86 -10.36 8.68
C LYS A 169 -3.94 -9.11 9.56
N GLU A 170 -2.83 -8.68 10.14
CA GLU A 170 -2.78 -7.58 11.08
C GLU A 170 -2.56 -6.25 10.35
N TYR A 171 -3.00 -5.15 10.96
CA TYR A 171 -2.83 -3.82 10.38
C TYR A 171 -2.72 -2.73 11.45
N ALA A 172 -2.17 -1.58 11.03
CA ALA A 172 -2.41 -0.29 11.65
C ALA A 172 -2.84 0.71 10.58
N ALA A 173 -3.71 1.66 10.91
CA ALA A 173 -4.25 2.64 9.98
C ALA A 173 -4.39 4.02 10.62
N LYS A 174 -4.17 5.05 9.81
CA LYS A 174 -4.27 6.46 10.21
C LYS A 174 -5.17 7.21 9.24
N ARG A 175 -6.12 7.96 9.77
CA ARG A 175 -6.96 8.89 9.04
C ARG A 175 -6.19 10.19 8.80
N ILE A 176 -6.28 10.72 7.59
CA ILE A 176 -5.66 11.98 7.21
C ILE A 176 -6.73 12.94 6.67
N THR A 177 -6.74 14.17 7.16
CA THR A 177 -7.69 15.21 6.73
C THR A 177 -7.01 16.51 6.36
N LYS A 178 -5.72 16.64 6.70
CA LYS A 178 -4.95 17.88 6.59
C LYS A 178 -3.47 17.61 6.36
N GLY A 179 -2.77 18.58 5.79
CA GLY A 179 -1.31 18.56 5.65
C GLY A 179 -0.80 17.71 4.49
N ILE A 180 0.49 17.37 4.57
CA ILE A 180 1.18 16.54 3.58
C ILE A 180 1.54 15.20 4.21
N HIS A 181 1.26 14.10 3.52
CA HIS A 181 1.57 12.75 3.98
C HIS A 181 2.30 11.94 2.93
N THR A 182 3.15 11.01 3.37
CA THR A 182 3.95 10.15 2.49
C THR A 182 4.04 8.74 3.03
N ILE A 183 4.05 7.76 2.13
CA ILE A 183 4.42 6.37 2.39
C ILE A 183 5.54 5.95 1.43
N SER A 184 6.41 5.06 1.89
CA SER A 184 7.55 4.51 1.14
C SER A 184 7.68 3.01 1.49
N ASN A 185 8.70 2.31 0.98
CA ASN A 185 8.88 0.86 1.25
C ASN A 185 9.42 0.51 2.63
N ILE A 186 8.86 1.12 3.67
CA ILE A 186 9.16 0.88 5.06
C ILE A 186 7.92 1.20 5.88
N ILE A 187 7.72 0.44 6.96
CA ILE A 187 6.66 0.71 7.94
C ILE A 187 6.87 2.13 8.50
N LEU A 188 5.92 3.01 8.26
CA LEU A 188 5.86 4.39 8.71
C LEU A 188 5.50 4.48 10.20
N PHE A 189 4.57 3.64 10.65
CA PHE A 189 3.99 3.73 11.97
C PHE A 189 4.95 3.26 13.07
N GLY A 190 5.00 4.05 14.14
CA GLY A 190 5.87 3.84 15.27
C GLY A 190 5.08 3.36 16.49
N LYS A 191 4.98 4.23 17.48
CA LYS A 191 4.21 4.02 18.71
C LYS A 191 2.70 4.13 18.46
N LEU A 192 1.89 3.75 19.44
CA LEU A 192 0.42 3.70 19.35
C LEU A 192 -0.25 5.05 19.07
N ASP A 193 0.41 6.17 19.40
CA ASP A 193 -0.06 7.52 19.11
C ASP A 193 0.15 7.94 17.64
N THR A 194 0.81 7.10 16.83
CA THR A 194 1.11 7.40 15.42
C THR A 194 0.04 6.93 14.44
N PHE A 195 -0.99 6.21 14.90
CA PHE A 195 -2.10 5.68 14.11
C PHE A 195 -3.40 5.67 14.93
N ASP A 196 -4.54 5.64 14.24
CA ASP A 196 -5.86 5.80 14.85
C ASP A 196 -6.57 4.45 15.06
N GLU A 197 -6.27 3.46 14.22
CA GLU A 197 -6.86 2.13 14.25
C GLU A 197 -5.79 1.06 14.09
N TYR A 198 -6.00 -0.11 14.71
CA TYR A 198 -5.13 -1.27 14.55
C TYR A 198 -5.90 -2.55 14.88
N SER A 199 -5.46 -3.69 14.32
CA SER A 199 -6.08 -4.99 14.62
C SER A 199 -5.82 -5.43 16.06
N GLU A 200 -6.80 -6.11 16.66
CA GLU A 200 -6.73 -6.55 18.07
C GLU A 200 -5.49 -7.42 18.37
N ASN A 201 -5.08 -8.24 17.41
CA ASN A 201 -3.98 -9.19 17.56
C ASN A 201 -2.60 -8.63 17.16
N LEU A 202 -2.50 -7.40 16.64
CA LEU A 202 -1.23 -6.81 16.22
C LEU A 202 -0.19 -6.82 17.36
N ILE A 203 -0.59 -6.36 18.55
CA ILE A 203 0.31 -6.23 19.70
C ILE A 203 0.55 -7.59 20.34
N GLN A 204 -0.49 -8.41 20.47
CA GLN A 204 -0.38 -9.76 21.05
C GLN A 204 0.56 -10.64 20.24
N GLN A 205 0.50 -10.55 18.90
CA GLN A 205 1.44 -11.24 18.02
C GLN A 205 2.87 -10.76 18.26
N ALA A 206 3.13 -9.45 18.36
CA ALA A 206 4.47 -8.93 18.64
C ALA A 206 5.02 -9.41 20.00
N ILE A 207 4.19 -9.43 21.05
CA ILE A 207 4.57 -9.93 22.38
C ILE A 207 4.87 -11.44 22.33
N SER A 208 3.99 -12.24 21.72
CA SER A 208 4.18 -13.69 21.61
C SER A 208 5.43 -14.08 20.79
N LYS A 209 5.86 -13.21 19.86
CA LYS A 209 7.10 -13.36 19.10
C LYS A 209 8.33 -12.79 19.81
N GLY A 210 8.18 -12.19 20.99
CA GLY A 210 9.27 -11.57 21.76
C GLY A 210 9.83 -10.31 21.09
N TRP A 211 9.06 -9.61 20.25
CA TRP A 211 9.49 -8.38 19.58
C TRP A 211 9.21 -7.11 20.41
N CYS A 212 8.36 -7.23 21.42
CA CYS A 212 8.18 -6.28 22.52
C CYS A 212 7.73 -7.06 23.77
N HIS A 213 7.78 -6.42 24.94
CA HIS A 213 7.43 -7.04 26.22
C HIS A 213 5.97 -6.78 26.61
N SER A 214 5.40 -5.68 26.14
CA SER A 214 4.08 -5.18 26.54
C SER A 214 3.46 -4.29 25.46
N LYS A 215 2.31 -3.70 25.77
CA LYS A 215 1.67 -2.67 24.94
C LYS A 215 2.45 -1.34 24.98
N ASP A 216 3.07 -1.02 26.11
CA ASP A 216 3.68 0.31 26.34
C ASP A 216 5.00 0.51 25.58
N ASP A 217 5.73 -0.58 25.33
CA ASP A 217 6.96 -0.60 24.54
C ASP A 217 6.75 -1.01 23.07
N PHE A 218 5.49 -1.22 22.66
CA PHE A 218 5.16 -1.55 21.28
C PHE A 218 5.55 -0.44 20.31
N HIS A 219 6.25 -0.80 19.24
CA HIS A 219 6.58 0.10 18.15
C HIS A 219 6.50 -0.65 16.81
N PHE A 220 5.46 -0.38 16.02
CA PHE A 220 5.08 -1.19 14.86
C PHE A 220 6.27 -1.42 13.90
N GLN A 221 6.92 -0.34 13.45
CA GLN A 221 8.11 -0.44 12.59
C GLN A 221 9.22 -1.31 13.20
N LYS A 222 9.59 -1.15 14.47
CA LYS A 222 10.69 -1.92 15.09
C LYS A 222 10.32 -3.39 15.28
N CYS A 223 9.09 -3.65 15.67
CA CYS A 223 8.60 -5.00 15.91
C CYS A 223 8.51 -5.79 14.60
N TYR A 224 8.05 -5.15 13.51
CA TYR A 224 7.65 -5.86 12.29
C TYR A 224 8.57 -5.69 11.08
N SER A 225 9.41 -4.66 11.01
CA SER A 225 10.32 -4.49 9.86
C SER A 225 11.30 -5.65 9.76
N GLY A 226 11.39 -6.26 8.58
CA GLY A 226 12.32 -7.35 8.31
C GLY A 226 13.76 -6.86 8.23
N LEU A 227 14.71 -7.64 8.76
CA LEU A 227 16.16 -7.41 8.61
C LEU A 227 16.69 -7.77 7.21
N SER A 228 15.88 -8.44 6.38
CA SER A 228 16.37 -9.20 5.23
C SER A 228 16.27 -8.51 3.87
N PHE A 229 16.06 -7.20 3.81
CA PHE A 229 16.33 -6.48 2.57
C PHE A 229 17.65 -5.74 2.66
N TYR A 230 18.73 -6.44 2.31
CA TYR A 230 19.93 -5.79 1.78
C TYR A 230 19.66 -5.54 0.28
N PRO A 231 19.32 -4.31 -0.15
CA PRO A 231 19.08 -3.98 -1.56
C PRO A 231 20.27 -4.26 -2.51
N GLN A 232 21.40 -4.75 -1.99
CA GLN A 232 22.60 -5.07 -2.73
C GLN A 232 22.46 -6.30 -3.64
N GLU A 233 21.71 -7.33 -3.25
CA GLU A 233 21.68 -8.58 -4.04
C GLU A 233 20.65 -8.57 -5.17
N PHE A 234 19.65 -7.68 -5.13
CA PHE A 234 18.51 -7.75 -6.06
C PHE A 234 18.66 -6.85 -7.31
N TYR A 235 19.56 -5.85 -7.32
CA TYR A 235 19.61 -4.86 -8.43
C TYR A 235 21.04 -4.42 -8.82
N ASN A 236 21.66 -5.19 -9.72
CA ASN A 236 22.91 -4.85 -10.39
C ASN A 236 22.68 -4.02 -11.68
N GLY A 237 22.54 -2.71 -11.51
CA GLY A 237 22.83 -1.67 -12.50
C GLY A 237 23.26 -0.39 -11.75
N PHE A 238 24.32 0.32 -12.15
CA PHE A 238 24.38 1.44 -13.10
C PHE A 238 23.59 2.72 -12.79
N LEU A 239 23.58 3.23 -11.54
CA LEU A 239 23.67 4.67 -11.18
C LEU A 239 23.59 4.83 -9.64
N LYS A 240 24.57 5.50 -9.03
CA LYS A 240 24.60 5.83 -7.58
C LYS A 240 24.06 7.25 -7.36
N THR A 241 22.97 7.40 -6.61
CA THR A 241 22.51 8.71 -6.09
C THR A 241 22.42 8.65 -4.57
N ASN A 242 22.68 9.77 -3.87
CA ASN A 242 22.73 9.84 -2.40
C ASN A 242 21.35 9.68 -1.70
N LEU A 243 20.28 9.39 -2.44
CA LEU A 243 18.90 9.24 -1.95
C LEU A 243 18.38 7.80 -2.05
N SER A 244 19.28 6.85 -2.28
CA SER A 244 18.97 5.47 -2.62
C SER A 244 18.62 4.59 -1.42
N CYS A 245 17.73 5.01 -0.51
CA CYS A 245 17.01 4.06 0.34
C CYS A 245 15.68 4.65 0.81
N GLY A 246 14.66 3.79 0.94
CA GLY A 246 13.33 4.21 1.39
C GLY A 246 13.35 4.92 2.75
N HIS A 247 14.24 4.52 3.66
CA HIS A 247 14.42 5.18 4.96
C HIS A 247 14.92 6.63 4.82
N ASN A 248 15.99 6.88 4.04
CA ASN A 248 16.53 8.24 3.85
C ASN A 248 15.52 9.15 3.12
N ARG A 249 14.76 8.60 2.16
CA ARG A 249 13.71 9.36 1.47
C ARG A 249 12.55 9.69 2.40
N GLN A 250 12.07 8.73 3.18
CA GLN A 250 11.00 8.98 4.14
C GLN A 250 11.41 10.04 5.19
N ILE A 251 12.63 9.95 5.74
CA ILE A 251 13.16 10.99 6.66
C ILE A 251 13.22 12.34 5.96
N ARG A 252 13.79 12.39 4.75
CA ARG A 252 13.94 13.64 4.01
C ARG A 252 12.60 14.27 3.65
N SER A 253 11.62 13.48 3.22
CA SER A 253 10.26 13.95 2.96
C SER A 253 9.64 14.55 4.23
N LYS A 254 9.76 13.87 5.38
CA LYS A 254 9.31 14.41 6.68
C LYS A 254 10.00 15.73 7.04
N GLU A 255 11.32 15.83 6.87
CA GLU A 255 12.07 17.07 7.11
C GLU A 255 11.60 18.23 6.20
N LEU A 256 11.34 17.95 4.93
CA LEU A 256 10.90 18.94 3.97
C LEU A 256 9.46 19.41 4.23
N ILE A 257 8.58 18.49 4.64
CA ILE A 257 7.20 18.79 5.04
C ILE A 257 7.21 19.70 6.27
N ASN A 258 7.97 19.33 7.32
CA ASN A 258 8.03 20.09 8.58
C ASN A 258 8.70 21.47 8.46
N LYS A 259 9.43 21.75 7.37
CA LYS A 259 10.00 23.09 7.10
C LYS A 259 9.02 24.05 6.44
N LYS A 260 7.89 23.54 5.93
CA LYS A 260 6.87 24.33 5.20
C LYS A 260 5.55 24.50 5.97
N SER A 261 5.38 23.79 7.09
CA SER A 261 4.31 23.99 8.09
C SER A 261 4.72 24.99 9.15
#